data_AF-A0A9D7GYM1-F1
#
_entry.id   AF-A0A9D7GYM1-F1
#
_cell.length_a   1.000
_cell.length_b   1.000
_cell.length_c   1.000
_cell.angle_alpha   90.00
_cell.angle_beta   90.00
_cell.angle_gamma   90.00
#
_symmetry.space_group_name_H-M   'P 1'
#
loop_
_entity.id
_entity.type
_entity.pdbx_description
1 polymer ?
#
loop_
_entity_poly.entity_id
_entity_poly.type
_entity_poly.pdbx_seq_one_letter_code
_entity_poly.pdbx_strand_id
1 'polypeptide(L)'
;MRQWIVLGALAVVACSGDKKVTPPDTPGPVASVSVAVVTSTMIAGTTQQLSAKLYDKDGKLVTTSSVTWSASPAAVATVSASGILTAVGPGTVRVTASSGALSNSVDIVVEADPCTTPIALRVGEVRTFTGGTAVSCITLAASTGGSDYVVIGANTRPTQDDLLSYTISLENSASALLASPEVMATVPSRAFAAEQDDARVDALHERLREFERTTLSPVVRAAARQRAPEAFTSLAPTTMAAVAALGDTLSIRVPNLNTGKDICRDNIPVRGVVRAISARATIVADVNAPAGGFTATDYNALAAEFNNLIFPVDTAWFGAPTDINTDGRITILLTPEVNKLTPPNSAGFTAGFFFGSDLIKKSEYPVTNECRNQTNEQEIFYILAPDPNGTFNNVRTTVTVRQGTRGVIAHEFQHMINQGCASTTRRCWRSRPSGSTRACRTWPRKRSGERCAVLATSSD
;
A
#
# COMPACT_ATOMS: atom_id res chain seq x y z
N MET A 1 -23.46 -36.22 -63.54
CA MET A 1 -24.01 -36.47 -62.18
C MET A 1 -24.49 -35.14 -61.65
N ARG A 2 -25.81 -35.01 -61.45
CA ARG A 2 -26.54 -33.75 -61.23
C ARG A 2 -26.93 -33.63 -59.75
N GLN A 3 -26.61 -32.49 -59.15
CA GLN A 3 -27.15 -32.05 -57.87
C GLN A 3 -28.66 -31.81 -57.97
N TRP A 4 -29.41 -32.20 -56.94
CA TRP A 4 -30.77 -31.77 -56.69
C TRP A 4 -30.94 -31.37 -55.22
N ILE A 5 -31.48 -30.18 -55.05
CA ILE A 5 -32.00 -29.56 -53.83
C ILE A 5 -33.40 -30.14 -53.56
N VAL A 6 -33.75 -30.37 -52.29
CA VAL A 6 -35.16 -30.43 -51.86
C VAL A 6 -35.33 -29.53 -50.64
N LEU A 7 -36.11 -28.46 -50.84
CA LEU A 7 -36.67 -27.60 -49.78
C LEU A 7 -37.79 -28.36 -49.07
N GLY A 8 -37.74 -28.41 -47.74
CA GLY A 8 -38.84 -28.83 -46.86
C GLY A 8 -39.11 -27.73 -45.84
N ALA A 9 -40.31 -27.14 -45.89
CA ALA A 9 -40.75 -26.03 -45.07
C ALA A 9 -40.91 -26.41 -43.59
N LEU A 10 -40.41 -25.55 -42.69
CA LEU A 10 -40.76 -25.57 -41.26
C LEU A 10 -41.52 -24.29 -40.92
N ALA A 11 -42.79 -24.44 -40.55
CA ALA A 11 -43.65 -23.35 -40.10
C ALA A 11 -43.22 -22.90 -38.71
N VAL A 12 -42.81 -21.63 -38.57
CA VAL A 12 -42.65 -20.97 -37.27
C VAL A 12 -43.90 -20.14 -37.02
N VAL A 13 -44.64 -20.50 -35.98
CA VAL A 13 -45.75 -19.70 -35.42
C VAL A 13 -45.17 -18.38 -34.93
N ALA A 14 -45.42 -17.31 -35.68
CA ALA A 14 -45.17 -15.95 -35.21
C ALA A 14 -46.34 -15.54 -34.29
N CYS A 15 -46.11 -15.53 -32.98
CA CYS A 15 -46.92 -14.69 -32.10
C CYS A 15 -46.62 -13.23 -32.45
N SER A 16 -47.58 -12.54 -33.08
CA SER A 16 -47.59 -11.08 -33.16
C SER A 16 -47.84 -10.51 -31.77
N GLY A 17 -46.81 -10.50 -30.93
CA GLY A 17 -46.77 -9.59 -29.81
C GLY A 17 -46.53 -8.21 -30.38
N ASP A 18 -47.49 -7.29 -30.20
CA ASP A 18 -47.32 -5.88 -30.45
C ASP A 18 -46.02 -5.41 -29.80
N LYS A 19 -44.96 -5.26 -30.61
CA LYS A 19 -43.81 -4.47 -30.18
C LYS A 19 -44.34 -3.06 -30.09
N LYS A 20 -44.76 -2.65 -28.88
CA LYS A 20 -44.79 -1.23 -28.53
C LYS A 20 -43.47 -0.67 -29.03
N VAL A 21 -43.54 0.14 -30.08
CA VAL A 21 -42.42 0.99 -30.48
C VAL A 21 -42.25 1.91 -29.29
N THR A 22 -41.33 1.57 -28.39
CA THR A 22 -40.92 2.49 -27.33
C THR A 22 -40.42 3.75 -28.05
N PRO A 23 -40.93 4.95 -27.71
CA PRO A 23 -40.43 6.20 -28.28
C PRO A 23 -38.90 6.24 -28.18
N PRO A 24 -38.20 6.96 -29.08
CA PRO A 24 -36.77 7.15 -28.97
C PRO A 24 -36.45 7.55 -27.53
N ASP A 25 -35.73 6.68 -26.84
CA ASP A 25 -35.41 6.87 -25.44
C ASP A 25 -34.60 8.17 -25.40
N THR A 26 -35.21 9.25 -24.92
CA THR A 26 -34.64 10.59 -24.90
C THR A 26 -34.35 10.91 -23.42
N PRO A 27 -33.14 11.38 -23.07
CA PRO A 27 -32.82 11.71 -21.68
C PRO A 27 -33.86 12.67 -21.09
N GLY A 28 -34.25 12.41 -19.84
CA GLY A 28 -35.10 13.31 -19.06
C GLY A 28 -34.36 14.57 -18.61
N PRO A 29 -35.01 15.44 -17.81
CA PRO A 29 -34.35 16.59 -17.19
C PRO A 29 -33.15 16.16 -16.33
N VAL A 30 -32.14 17.03 -16.25
CA VAL A 30 -30.96 16.80 -15.41
C VAL A 30 -31.40 16.59 -13.96
N ALA A 31 -30.94 15.50 -13.34
CA ALA A 31 -31.17 15.16 -11.94
C ALA A 31 -29.87 15.11 -11.13
N SER A 32 -28.71 14.94 -11.78
CA SER A 32 -27.41 14.97 -11.11
C SER A 32 -26.28 15.50 -11.99
N VAL A 33 -25.27 16.06 -11.31
CA VAL A 33 -24.02 16.55 -11.90
C VAL A 33 -22.87 15.70 -11.37
N SER A 34 -21.99 15.25 -12.24
CA SER A 34 -20.72 14.62 -11.86
C SER A 34 -19.55 15.47 -12.36
N VAL A 35 -18.49 15.55 -11.55
CA VAL A 35 -17.26 16.28 -11.86
C VAL A 35 -16.10 15.30 -11.89
N ALA A 36 -15.27 15.38 -12.92
CA ALA A 36 -14.03 14.64 -13.04
C ALA A 36 -12.85 15.60 -13.21
N VAL A 37 -11.78 15.31 -12.48
CA VAL A 37 -10.51 16.05 -12.45
C VAL A 37 -9.39 15.12 -12.91
N VAL A 38 -8.31 15.68 -13.48
CA VAL A 38 -7.12 14.88 -13.80
C VAL A 38 -6.37 14.58 -12.50
N THR A 39 -6.14 15.60 -11.68
CA THR A 39 -5.52 15.48 -10.36
C THR A 39 -6.25 16.34 -9.33
N SER A 40 -6.23 15.92 -8.07
CA SER A 40 -6.72 16.71 -6.94
C SER A 40 -5.66 17.65 -6.34
N THR A 41 -4.43 17.57 -6.85
CA THR A 41 -3.31 18.43 -6.46
C THR A 41 -2.70 19.07 -7.70
N MET A 42 -2.43 20.36 -7.64
CA MET A 42 -1.82 21.15 -8.71
C MET A 42 -0.67 21.98 -8.16
N ILE A 43 0.26 22.35 -9.03
CA ILE A 43 1.29 23.34 -8.71
C ILE A 43 0.83 24.72 -9.19
N ALA A 44 1.10 25.77 -8.43
CA ALA A 44 0.84 27.15 -8.84
C ALA A 44 1.44 27.44 -10.23
N GLY A 45 0.69 28.12 -11.10
CA GLY A 45 1.08 28.40 -12.48
C GLY A 45 0.70 27.31 -13.50
N THR A 46 0.21 26.14 -13.06
CA THR A 46 -0.22 25.05 -13.96
C THR A 46 -1.73 25.09 -14.27
N THR A 47 -2.14 24.37 -15.31
CA THR A 47 -3.55 24.24 -15.71
C THR A 47 -3.97 22.79 -15.84
N GLN A 48 -5.26 22.50 -15.64
CA GLN A 48 -5.88 21.22 -15.99
C GLN A 48 -7.27 21.40 -16.60
N GLN A 49 -7.64 20.50 -17.49
CA GLN A 49 -8.99 20.44 -18.04
C GLN A 49 -9.90 19.67 -17.09
N LEU A 50 -11.00 20.30 -16.69
CA LEU A 50 -12.09 19.66 -15.96
C LEU A 50 -13.14 19.14 -16.93
N SER A 51 -13.84 18.09 -16.52
CA SER A 51 -15.02 17.63 -17.25
C SER A 51 -16.18 17.39 -16.30
N ALA A 52 -17.40 17.64 -16.79
CA ALA A 52 -18.62 17.35 -16.07
C ALA A 52 -19.55 16.53 -16.95
N LYS A 53 -20.26 15.58 -16.35
CA LYS A 53 -21.33 14.82 -17.01
C LYS A 53 -22.63 14.99 -16.22
N LEU A 54 -23.71 15.21 -16.96
CA LEU A 54 -25.05 15.41 -16.44
C LEU A 54 -25.86 14.14 -16.65
N TYR A 55 -26.63 13.74 -15.65
CA TYR A 55 -27.48 12.55 -15.74
C TYR A 55 -28.92 12.87 -15.32
N ASP A 56 -29.89 12.24 -15.96
CA ASP A 56 -31.28 12.25 -15.52
C ASP A 56 -31.53 11.29 -14.34
N LYS A 57 -32.78 11.22 -13.88
CA LYS A 57 -33.18 10.38 -12.73
C LYS A 57 -32.98 8.88 -12.96
N ASP A 58 -32.90 8.45 -14.22
CA ASP A 58 -32.74 7.05 -14.61
C ASP A 58 -31.27 6.71 -14.91
N GLY A 59 -30.35 7.67 -14.70
CA GLY A 59 -28.91 7.49 -14.89
C GLY A 59 -28.44 7.69 -16.32
N LYS A 60 -29.26 8.27 -17.19
CA LYS A 60 -28.92 8.48 -18.59
C LYS A 60 -28.24 9.82 -18.82
N LEU A 61 -27.23 9.82 -19.68
CA LEU A 61 -26.43 11.01 -19.99
C LEU A 61 -27.27 12.08 -20.70
N VAL A 62 -27.24 13.31 -20.16
CA VAL A 62 -27.88 14.49 -20.74
C VAL A 62 -26.80 15.39 -21.37
N THR A 63 -26.90 15.68 -22.66
CA THR A 63 -25.91 16.49 -23.41
C THR A 63 -26.44 17.84 -23.90
N THR A 64 -27.75 18.07 -23.77
CA THR A 64 -28.43 19.29 -24.25
C THR A 64 -28.39 20.45 -23.27
N SER A 65 -27.99 20.19 -22.01
CA SER A 65 -27.91 21.20 -20.96
C SER A 65 -26.48 21.72 -20.80
N SER A 66 -26.33 23.02 -20.51
CA SER A 66 -25.02 23.63 -20.28
C SER A 66 -24.53 23.41 -18.85
N VAL A 67 -23.21 23.44 -18.70
CA VAL A 67 -22.51 23.42 -17.41
C VAL A 67 -21.87 24.77 -17.20
N THR A 68 -22.02 25.30 -15.99
CA THR A 68 -21.33 26.51 -15.51
C THR A 68 -20.31 26.12 -14.45
N TRP A 69 -19.14 26.74 -14.50
CA TRP A 69 -18.04 26.46 -13.58
C TRP A 69 -17.79 27.64 -12.65
N SER A 70 -17.42 27.37 -11.41
CA SER A 70 -16.93 28.36 -10.45
C SER A 70 -15.84 27.76 -9.57
N ALA A 71 -14.92 28.60 -9.10
CA ALA A 71 -13.83 28.21 -8.22
C ALA A 71 -13.69 29.25 -7.10
N SER A 72 -13.56 28.79 -5.85
CA SER A 72 -13.40 29.68 -4.70
C SER A 72 -12.48 29.07 -3.63
N PRO A 73 -11.50 29.85 -3.11
CA PRO A 73 -11.19 31.24 -3.43
C PRO A 73 -10.41 31.41 -4.75
N ALA A 74 -10.70 32.49 -5.49
CA ALA A 74 -10.04 32.80 -6.78
C ALA A 74 -8.54 33.10 -6.66
N ALA A 75 -8.07 33.48 -5.47
CA ALA A 75 -6.65 33.66 -5.18
C ALA A 75 -5.86 32.34 -5.20
N VAL A 76 -6.54 31.19 -5.08
CA VAL A 76 -5.92 29.86 -5.11
C VAL A 76 -6.01 29.26 -6.52
N ALA A 77 -7.18 29.30 -7.16
CA ALA A 77 -7.33 28.93 -8.57
C ALA A 77 -8.53 29.60 -9.23
N THR A 78 -8.48 29.76 -10.55
CA THR A 78 -9.57 30.26 -11.38
C THR A 78 -10.00 29.21 -12.39
N VAL A 79 -11.26 29.21 -12.82
CA VAL A 79 -11.78 28.27 -13.82
C VAL A 79 -12.44 29.03 -14.96
N SER A 80 -12.11 28.65 -16.21
CA SER A 80 -12.73 29.22 -17.40
C SER A 80 -14.14 28.67 -17.64
N ALA A 81 -14.91 29.31 -18.53
CA ALA A 81 -16.21 28.80 -18.96
C ALA A 81 -16.13 27.42 -19.66
N SER A 82 -14.99 27.11 -20.29
CA SER A 82 -14.71 25.80 -20.90
C SER A 82 -14.23 24.75 -19.90
N GLY A 83 -14.13 25.07 -18.60
CA GLY A 83 -13.68 24.16 -17.56
C GLY A 83 -12.16 24.01 -17.46
N ILE A 84 -11.37 24.95 -17.98
CA ILE A 84 -9.91 24.98 -17.76
C ILE A 84 -9.66 25.61 -16.38
N LEU A 85 -9.16 24.81 -15.45
CA LEU A 85 -8.74 25.26 -14.12
C LEU A 85 -7.28 25.73 -14.17
N THR A 86 -7.00 26.92 -13.66
CA THR A 86 -5.66 27.52 -13.58
C THR A 86 -5.30 27.74 -12.12
N ALA A 87 -4.22 27.12 -11.67
CA ALA A 87 -3.69 27.29 -10.31
C ALA A 87 -2.97 28.64 -10.19
N VAL A 88 -3.38 29.46 -9.22
CA VAL A 88 -2.87 30.82 -9.01
C VAL A 88 -1.87 30.86 -7.86
N GLY A 89 -2.25 30.31 -6.70
CA GLY A 89 -1.43 30.38 -5.49
C GLY A 89 -1.72 29.22 -4.54
N PRO A 90 -0.82 28.94 -3.59
CA PRO A 90 -0.96 27.81 -2.70
C PRO A 90 -2.21 27.93 -1.82
N GLY A 91 -2.91 26.81 -1.61
CA GLY A 91 -4.11 26.74 -0.79
C GLY A 91 -5.07 25.64 -1.23
N THR A 92 -6.29 25.64 -0.70
CA THR A 92 -7.35 24.73 -1.14
C THR A 92 -8.44 25.54 -1.82
N VAL A 93 -8.86 25.11 -3.01
CA VAL A 93 -9.93 25.71 -3.80
C VAL A 93 -11.06 24.71 -4.01
N ARG A 94 -12.28 25.15 -3.78
CA ARG A 94 -13.48 24.39 -4.13
C ARG A 94 -13.90 24.75 -5.54
N VAL A 95 -13.96 23.76 -6.41
CA VAL A 95 -14.42 23.90 -7.79
C VAL A 95 -15.80 23.29 -7.91
N THR A 96 -16.75 24.06 -8.42
CA THR A 96 -18.17 23.68 -8.52
C THR A 96 -18.62 23.72 -9.97
N ALA A 97 -19.19 22.62 -10.45
CA ALA A 97 -19.93 22.55 -11.70
C ALA A 97 -21.43 22.60 -11.41
N SER A 98 -22.15 23.44 -12.14
CA SER A 98 -23.60 23.63 -11.97
C SER A 98 -24.35 23.52 -13.29
N SER A 99 -25.55 22.94 -13.25
CA SER A 99 -26.51 22.94 -14.34
C SER A 99 -27.90 23.26 -13.77
N GLY A 100 -28.42 24.45 -14.10
CA GLY A 100 -29.60 24.99 -13.41
C GLY A 100 -29.35 25.16 -11.90
N ALA A 101 -30.25 24.62 -11.08
CA ALA A 101 -30.14 24.64 -9.62
C ALA A 101 -29.28 23.48 -9.04
N LEU A 102 -28.86 22.52 -9.87
CA LEU A 102 -28.08 21.37 -9.44
C LEU A 102 -26.59 21.69 -9.55
N SER A 103 -25.82 21.24 -8.56
CA SER A 103 -24.37 21.40 -8.58
C SER A 103 -23.65 20.24 -7.92
N ASN A 104 -22.38 20.07 -8.27
CA ASN A 104 -21.46 19.18 -7.60
C ASN A 104 -20.08 19.83 -7.52
N SER A 105 -19.33 19.51 -6.47
CA SER A 105 -18.06 20.17 -6.17
C SER A 105 -16.94 19.20 -5.87
N VAL A 106 -15.72 19.63 -6.13
CA VAL A 106 -14.48 18.93 -5.81
C VAL A 106 -13.50 19.93 -5.19
N ASP A 107 -12.79 19.50 -4.16
CA ASP A 107 -11.71 20.30 -3.55
C ASP A 107 -10.39 19.95 -4.24
N ILE A 108 -9.66 20.98 -4.65
CA ILE A 108 -8.33 20.90 -5.27
C ILE A 108 -7.34 21.59 -4.34
N VAL A 109 -6.20 20.93 -4.10
CA VAL A 109 -5.07 21.51 -3.38
C VAL A 109 -4.11 22.11 -4.40
N VAL A 110 -3.74 23.37 -4.22
CA VAL A 110 -2.67 24.01 -4.97
C VAL A 110 -1.46 24.14 -4.05
N GLU A 111 -0.32 23.66 -4.51
CA GLU A 111 0.96 23.79 -3.84
C GLU A 111 1.80 24.90 -4.49
N ALA A 112 2.78 25.41 -3.74
CA ALA A 112 3.73 26.37 -4.27
C ALA A 112 4.58 25.72 -5.37
N ASP A 113 5.10 26.54 -6.28
CA ASP A 113 6.02 26.08 -7.31
C ASP A 113 7.33 25.56 -6.66
N PRO A 114 7.64 24.25 -6.81
CA PRO A 114 8.82 23.65 -6.19
C PRO A 114 10.12 24.16 -6.79
N CYS A 115 10.10 24.78 -7.98
CA CYS A 115 11.29 25.38 -8.58
C CYS A 115 11.74 26.61 -7.80
N THR A 116 10.78 27.44 -7.40
CA THR A 116 11.01 28.76 -6.79
C THR A 116 10.85 28.78 -5.29
N THR A 117 10.19 27.76 -4.72
CA THR A 117 9.95 27.63 -3.28
C THR A 117 10.67 26.39 -2.75
N PRO A 118 11.79 26.54 -2.01
CA PRO A 118 12.53 25.40 -1.49
C PRO A 118 11.68 24.50 -0.57
N ILE A 119 11.80 23.20 -0.78
CA ILE A 119 11.03 22.18 -0.06
C ILE A 119 11.90 21.58 1.04
N ALA A 120 11.41 21.64 2.28
CA ALA A 120 11.96 20.89 3.39
C ALA A 120 11.12 19.63 3.60
N LEU A 121 11.78 18.47 3.60
CA LEU A 121 11.16 17.19 3.90
C LEU A 121 11.61 16.69 5.27
N ARG A 122 10.68 16.18 6.07
CA ARG A 122 11.03 15.39 7.26
C ARG A 122 11.52 14.00 6.83
N VAL A 123 12.26 13.32 7.70
CA VAL A 123 12.67 11.92 7.46
C VAL A 123 11.42 11.07 7.22
N GLY A 124 11.36 10.40 6.06
CA GLY A 124 10.21 9.59 5.64
C GLY A 124 9.04 10.37 5.02
N GLU A 125 9.11 11.69 4.93
CA GLU A 125 8.10 12.49 4.22
C GLU A 125 8.23 12.25 2.71
N VAL A 126 7.12 11.85 2.09
CA VAL A 126 7.03 11.66 0.63
C VAL A 126 6.23 12.80 0.04
N ARG A 127 6.76 13.42 -1.01
CA ARG A 127 6.01 14.36 -1.86
C ARG A 127 5.94 13.85 -3.28
N THR A 128 4.74 13.93 -3.84
CA THR A 128 4.46 13.47 -5.19
C THR A 128 4.14 14.67 -6.07
N PHE A 129 4.95 14.87 -7.10
CA PHE A 129 4.73 15.89 -8.11
C PHE A 129 4.17 15.25 -9.37
N THR A 130 3.10 15.82 -9.93
CA THR A 130 2.43 15.29 -11.13
C THR A 130 2.24 16.39 -12.17
N GLY A 131 2.48 16.07 -13.44
CA GLY A 131 2.35 17.01 -14.57
C GLY A 131 3.70 17.56 -15.03
N GLY A 132 3.89 17.73 -16.35
CA GLY A 132 5.21 18.01 -16.94
C GLY A 132 5.90 19.27 -16.43
N THR A 133 5.15 20.32 -16.10
CA THR A 133 5.68 21.58 -15.52
C THR A 133 5.98 21.49 -14.03
N ALA A 134 5.37 20.57 -13.29
CA ALA A 134 5.63 20.35 -11.86
C ALA A 134 6.92 19.55 -11.61
N VAL A 135 7.40 18.84 -12.64
CA VAL A 135 8.56 17.94 -12.57
C VAL A 135 9.79 18.55 -13.25
N SER A 136 9.68 19.75 -13.86
CA SER A 136 10.81 20.36 -14.55
C SER A 136 11.92 20.83 -13.62
N CYS A 137 11.61 21.15 -12.36
CA CYS A 137 12.60 21.47 -11.34
C CYS A 137 12.00 21.30 -9.93
N ILE A 138 12.84 20.88 -8.97
CA ILE A 138 12.54 20.80 -7.55
C ILE A 138 13.73 21.39 -6.79
N THR A 139 13.50 22.43 -6.02
CA THR A 139 14.50 23.01 -5.12
C THR A 139 14.33 22.43 -3.73
N LEU A 140 15.35 21.78 -3.21
CA LEU A 140 15.38 21.29 -1.84
C LEU A 140 15.92 22.38 -0.91
N ALA A 141 15.29 22.54 0.24
CA ALA A 141 15.74 23.48 1.25
C ALA A 141 17.12 23.06 1.80
N ALA A 142 17.99 24.04 2.06
CA ALA A 142 19.27 23.78 2.69
C ALA A 142 19.05 23.18 4.09
N SER A 143 19.75 22.09 4.39
CA SER A 143 19.79 21.46 5.71
C SER A 143 21.16 21.63 6.35
N THR A 144 21.20 21.77 7.68
CA THR A 144 22.44 21.62 8.43
C THR A 144 22.79 20.14 8.55
N GLY A 145 23.93 19.73 7.99
CA GLY A 145 24.35 18.31 7.95
C GLY A 145 24.06 17.64 6.60
N GLY A 146 24.39 16.36 6.49
CA GLY A 146 24.08 15.55 5.31
C GLY A 146 22.61 15.15 5.28
N SER A 147 22.01 15.18 4.10
CA SER A 147 20.64 14.73 3.84
C SER A 147 20.64 13.81 2.62
N ASP A 148 20.00 12.65 2.76
CA ASP A 148 19.81 11.71 1.66
C ASP A 148 18.37 11.83 1.13
N TYR A 149 18.23 11.95 -0.19
CA TYR A 149 16.93 12.04 -0.85
C TYR A 149 16.82 10.92 -1.89
N VAL A 150 15.62 10.37 -2.02
CA VAL A 150 15.29 9.40 -3.07
C VAL A 150 14.29 10.05 -4.01
N VAL A 151 14.63 10.08 -5.30
CA VAL A 151 13.74 10.57 -6.35
C VAL A 151 13.29 9.38 -7.19
N ILE A 152 11.98 9.16 -7.25
CA ILE A 152 11.39 8.05 -7.99
C ILE A 152 10.57 8.63 -9.15
N GLY A 153 11.05 8.43 -10.37
CA GLY A 153 10.27 8.71 -11.58
C GLY A 153 9.37 7.52 -11.89
N ALA A 154 8.05 7.69 -11.78
CA ALA A 154 7.07 6.64 -12.05
C ALA A 154 6.07 7.05 -13.13
N ASN A 155 5.74 6.12 -14.04
CA ASN A 155 4.63 6.31 -14.97
C ASN A 155 3.32 5.96 -14.26
N THR A 156 2.46 6.96 -14.06
CA THR A 156 1.17 6.77 -13.40
C THR A 156 0.01 6.55 -14.39
N ARG A 157 0.29 6.42 -15.70
CA ARG A 157 -0.76 6.12 -16.68
C ARG A 157 -1.21 4.65 -16.52
N PRO A 158 -2.53 4.39 -16.51
CA PRO A 158 -3.06 3.04 -16.34
C PRO A 158 -2.90 2.15 -17.59
N THR A 159 -2.52 2.72 -18.75
CA THR A 159 -2.24 1.99 -20.00
C THR A 159 -0.81 2.27 -20.44
N GLN A 160 -0.12 1.21 -20.84
CA GLN A 160 1.30 1.23 -21.22
C GLN A 160 1.41 1.44 -22.73
N ASP A 161 1.17 2.67 -23.19
CA ASP A 161 1.18 2.96 -24.63
C ASP A 161 2.40 3.79 -25.07
N ASP A 162 3.06 4.51 -24.14
CA ASP A 162 4.18 5.41 -24.45
C ASP A 162 5.43 5.12 -23.60
N LEU A 163 6.59 4.99 -24.24
CA LEU A 163 7.91 5.08 -23.59
C LEU A 163 8.28 6.56 -23.44
N LEU A 164 8.45 7.01 -22.20
CA LEU A 164 8.93 8.36 -21.90
C LEU A 164 10.36 8.30 -21.38
N SER A 165 11.27 8.98 -22.08
CA SER A 165 12.64 9.20 -21.60
C SER A 165 12.67 10.46 -20.73
N TYR A 166 13.32 10.39 -19.57
CA TYR A 166 13.58 11.53 -18.70
C TYR A 166 15.00 11.46 -18.17
N THR A 167 15.55 12.62 -17.82
CA THR A 167 16.84 12.75 -17.15
C THR A 167 16.61 13.45 -15.82
N ILE A 168 17.18 12.91 -14.75
CA ILE A 168 17.23 13.57 -13.45
C ILE A 168 18.64 14.12 -13.28
N SER A 169 18.74 15.44 -13.14
CA SER A 169 20.00 16.13 -12.85
C SER A 169 19.90 16.75 -11.46
N LEU A 170 20.95 16.62 -10.67
CA LEU A 170 21.10 17.32 -9.40
C LEU A 170 22.09 18.45 -9.58
N GLU A 171 21.62 19.69 -9.42
CA GLU A 171 22.46 20.88 -9.49
C GLU A 171 22.58 21.49 -8.09
N ASN A 172 23.81 21.77 -7.65
CA ASN A 172 24.05 22.50 -6.41
C ASN A 172 24.37 23.97 -6.74
N SER A 173 23.65 24.92 -6.13
CA SER A 173 23.90 26.35 -6.30
C SER A 173 25.22 26.81 -5.70
N ALA A 174 25.90 25.97 -4.91
CA ALA A 174 27.26 26.22 -4.43
C ALA A 174 28.29 25.64 -5.42
N SER A 175 29.12 26.52 -5.99
CA SER A 175 30.20 26.23 -6.95
C SER A 175 31.38 25.42 -6.36
N ALA A 176 31.11 24.38 -5.59
CA ALA A 176 32.12 23.43 -5.14
C ALA A 176 31.88 22.09 -5.83
N LEU A 177 32.87 21.67 -6.62
CA LEU A 177 33.01 20.33 -7.19
C LEU A 177 32.85 19.27 -6.08
N LEU A 178 31.64 18.73 -5.95
CA LEU A 178 31.41 17.45 -5.30
C LEU A 178 31.27 16.41 -6.40
N ALA A 179 31.71 15.18 -6.09
CA ALA A 179 31.62 14.04 -6.99
C ALA A 179 30.22 13.96 -7.60
N SER A 180 30.16 13.64 -8.89
CA SER A 180 28.90 13.41 -9.62
C SER A 180 27.95 12.57 -8.76
N PRO A 181 26.64 12.87 -8.72
CA PRO A 181 25.70 11.95 -8.10
C PRO A 181 25.93 10.56 -8.69
N GLU A 182 26.09 9.55 -7.84
CA GLU A 182 26.01 8.16 -8.29
C GLU A 182 24.58 7.98 -8.81
N VAL A 183 24.39 8.20 -10.10
CA VAL A 183 23.26 7.63 -10.82
C VAL A 183 23.48 6.13 -10.70
N MET A 184 22.77 5.48 -9.78
CA MET A 184 22.67 4.02 -9.82
C MET A 184 22.19 3.69 -11.23
N ALA A 185 23.12 3.12 -11.99
CA ALA A 185 23.02 2.96 -13.42
C ALA A 185 21.72 2.23 -13.77
N THR A 186 21.20 2.58 -14.95
CA THR A 186 20.20 1.87 -15.74
C THR A 186 20.00 0.43 -15.26
N VAL A 187 18.82 0.10 -14.73
CA VAL A 187 18.45 -1.28 -14.41
C VAL A 187 18.63 -2.09 -15.70
N PRO A 188 19.65 -2.98 -15.78
CA PRO A 188 19.82 -3.79 -16.97
C PRO A 188 18.61 -4.71 -17.07
N SER A 189 17.95 -4.73 -18.22
CA SER A 189 16.95 -5.74 -18.54
C SER A 189 17.63 -7.12 -18.64
N ARG A 190 17.91 -7.75 -17.50
CA ARG A 190 18.25 -9.18 -17.41
C ARG A 190 17.23 -9.89 -16.53
N ALA A 191 15.96 -9.68 -16.86
CA ALA A 191 14.83 -10.47 -16.38
C ALA A 191 14.64 -11.65 -17.33
N PHE A 192 15.15 -12.83 -16.97
CA PHE A 192 14.65 -14.13 -17.46
C PHE A 192 15.16 -15.29 -16.58
N ALA A 193 16.23 -15.09 -15.79
CA ALA A 193 16.61 -16.01 -14.71
C ALA A 193 15.98 -15.64 -13.34
N ALA A 194 15.70 -14.35 -13.11
CA ALA A 194 15.00 -13.85 -11.92
C ALA A 194 13.51 -14.29 -11.86
N GLU A 195 12.91 -14.56 -13.02
CA GLU A 195 11.47 -14.84 -13.15
C GLU A 195 11.04 -16.18 -12.50
N GLN A 196 11.94 -17.17 -12.39
CA GLN A 196 11.62 -18.46 -11.75
C GLN A 196 11.77 -18.44 -10.22
N ASP A 197 12.65 -17.60 -9.68
CA ASP A 197 12.81 -17.45 -8.22
C ASP A 197 11.81 -16.44 -7.64
N ASP A 198 11.46 -15.38 -8.37
CA ASP A 198 10.35 -14.49 -8.04
C ASP A 198 9.03 -15.28 -7.95
N ALA A 199 8.78 -16.20 -8.90
CA ALA A 199 7.58 -17.05 -8.87
C ALA A 199 7.44 -17.91 -7.60
N ARG A 200 8.54 -18.27 -6.92
CA ARG A 200 8.49 -19.06 -5.68
C ARG A 200 8.33 -18.19 -4.43
N VAL A 201 8.99 -17.03 -4.39
CA VAL A 201 8.79 -16.04 -3.31
C VAL A 201 7.35 -15.50 -3.38
N ASP A 202 6.86 -15.20 -4.57
CA ASP A 202 5.47 -14.84 -4.83
C ASP A 202 4.52 -15.99 -4.47
N ALA A 203 4.88 -17.24 -4.74
CA ALA A 203 4.07 -18.39 -4.35
C ALA A 203 3.98 -18.56 -2.82
N LEU A 204 5.03 -18.25 -2.05
CA LEU A 204 4.97 -18.24 -0.59
C LEU A 204 4.00 -17.18 -0.10
N HIS A 205 4.12 -15.96 -0.63
CA HIS A 205 3.22 -14.86 -0.29
C HIS A 205 1.77 -15.21 -0.63
N GLU A 206 1.50 -15.65 -1.86
CA GLU A 206 0.15 -16.02 -2.31
C GLU A 206 -0.41 -17.17 -1.47
N ARG A 207 0.41 -18.15 -1.08
CA ARG A 207 -0.03 -19.24 -0.19
C ARG A 207 -0.45 -18.72 1.18
N LEU A 208 0.28 -17.78 1.76
CA LEU A 208 -0.12 -17.13 3.02
C LEU A 208 -1.43 -16.34 2.83
N ARG A 209 -1.57 -15.56 1.76
CA ARG A 209 -2.78 -14.76 1.51
C ARG A 209 -4.00 -15.64 1.22
N GLU A 210 -3.83 -16.75 0.50
CA GLU A 210 -4.90 -17.72 0.25
C GLU A 210 -5.31 -18.44 1.54
N PHE A 211 -4.35 -18.81 2.39
CA PHE A 211 -4.62 -19.34 3.72
C PHE A 211 -5.45 -18.37 4.57
N GLU A 212 -5.08 -17.09 4.60
CA GLU A 212 -5.84 -16.06 5.33
C GLU A 212 -7.26 -15.87 4.76
N ARG A 213 -7.40 -15.93 3.43
CA ARG A 213 -8.68 -15.78 2.73
C ARG A 213 -9.63 -16.93 3.01
N THR A 214 -9.13 -18.15 3.00
CA THR A 214 -9.94 -19.37 3.13
C THR A 214 -10.17 -19.76 4.58
N THR A 215 -9.12 -19.73 5.39
CA THR A 215 -9.11 -20.33 6.72
C THR A 215 -9.33 -19.28 7.81
N LEU A 216 -8.68 -18.12 7.73
CA LEU A 216 -8.79 -17.09 8.77
C LEU A 216 -9.98 -16.16 8.59
N SER A 217 -10.34 -15.78 7.35
CA SER A 217 -11.39 -14.78 7.09
C SER A 217 -12.75 -15.07 7.75
N PRO A 218 -13.26 -16.32 7.81
CA PRO A 218 -14.46 -16.63 8.58
C PRO A 218 -14.30 -16.36 10.08
N VAL A 219 -13.16 -16.74 10.65
CA VAL A 219 -12.83 -16.53 12.07
C VAL A 219 -12.70 -15.05 12.38
N VAL A 220 -11.95 -14.31 11.55
CA VAL A 220 -11.75 -12.86 11.68
C VAL A 220 -13.09 -12.12 11.66
N ARG A 221 -14.00 -12.48 10.75
CA ARG A 221 -15.34 -11.89 10.70
C ARG A 221 -16.19 -12.22 11.92
N ALA A 222 -16.07 -13.44 12.47
CA ALA A 222 -16.77 -13.83 13.68
C ALA A 222 -16.23 -13.08 14.91
N ALA A 223 -14.90 -13.04 15.07
CA ALA A 223 -14.22 -12.30 16.13
C ALA A 223 -14.57 -10.81 16.07
N ALA A 224 -14.53 -10.20 14.88
CA ALA A 224 -14.88 -8.79 14.68
C ALA A 224 -16.30 -8.45 15.19
N ARG A 225 -17.27 -9.36 15.05
CA ARG A 225 -18.65 -9.14 15.54
C ARG A 225 -18.78 -9.20 17.07
N GLN A 226 -17.91 -9.97 17.72
CA GLN A 226 -17.96 -10.20 19.17
C GLN A 226 -17.09 -9.20 19.95
N ARG A 227 -16.09 -8.62 19.29
CA ARG A 227 -15.20 -7.61 19.85
C ARG A 227 -15.94 -6.29 20.05
N ALA A 228 -15.83 -5.71 21.26
CA ALA A 228 -16.26 -4.35 21.52
C ALA A 228 -15.51 -3.37 20.59
N PRO A 229 -16.06 -2.18 20.26
CA PRO A 229 -15.38 -1.19 19.41
C PRO A 229 -14.00 -0.74 19.93
N GLU A 230 -13.72 -1.01 21.21
CA GLU A 230 -12.51 -0.67 21.96
C GLU A 230 -11.56 -1.87 22.15
N ALA A 231 -11.97 -3.10 21.77
CA ALA A 231 -11.14 -4.31 21.91
C ALA A 231 -9.89 -4.31 21.01
N PHE A 232 -9.80 -3.30 20.14
CA PHE A 232 -8.61 -2.88 19.42
C PHE A 232 -8.36 -1.41 19.73
N THR A 233 -7.84 -1.15 20.92
CA THR A 233 -7.16 0.11 21.16
C THR A 233 -6.02 0.19 20.15
N SER A 234 -5.89 1.34 19.47
CA SER A 234 -4.62 1.70 18.82
C SER A 234 -3.51 1.50 19.85
N LEU A 235 -2.39 0.86 19.49
CA LEU A 235 -1.24 0.59 20.39
C LEU A 235 -1.14 1.62 21.52
N ALA A 236 -1.61 1.21 22.69
CA ALA A 236 -1.75 2.03 23.86
C ALA A 236 -1.30 1.17 25.04
N PRO A 237 -0.11 1.45 25.60
CA PRO A 237 0.40 0.64 26.70
C PRO A 237 -0.60 0.71 27.86
N THR A 238 -1.09 -0.45 28.28
CA THR A 238 -1.89 -0.54 29.50
C THR A 238 -0.97 -0.68 30.70
N THR A 239 -1.30 -0.02 31.82
CA THR A 239 -0.46 -0.03 33.04
C THR A 239 -0.39 -1.39 33.74
N MET A 240 -1.05 -2.43 33.22
CA MET A 240 -1.14 -3.76 33.83
C MET A 240 -0.57 -4.90 32.97
N ALA A 241 -0.19 -4.65 31.72
CA ALA A 241 0.37 -5.70 30.86
C ALA A 241 1.84 -5.99 31.20
N ALA A 242 2.21 -7.27 31.27
CA ALA A 242 3.60 -7.68 31.39
C ALA A 242 4.32 -7.44 30.06
N VAL A 243 5.05 -6.34 29.96
CA VAL A 243 5.83 -5.98 28.77
C VAL A 243 7.21 -6.63 28.86
N ALA A 244 7.63 -7.33 27.80
CA ALA A 244 8.94 -7.96 27.75
C ALA A 244 10.07 -6.93 27.96
N ALA A 245 11.04 -7.29 28.81
CA ALA A 245 12.22 -6.50 29.13
C ALA A 245 13.43 -6.95 28.31
N LEU A 246 14.45 -6.09 28.26
CA LEU A 246 15.69 -6.39 27.57
C LEU A 246 16.36 -7.62 28.21
N GLY A 247 16.73 -8.61 27.39
CA GLY A 247 17.33 -9.86 27.85
C GLY A 247 16.33 -10.97 28.17
N ASP A 248 15.02 -10.69 28.23
CA ASP A 248 14.00 -11.72 28.41
C ASP A 248 14.03 -12.74 27.26
N THR A 249 13.75 -14.00 27.58
CA THR A 249 13.61 -15.06 26.56
C THR A 249 12.14 -15.36 26.35
N LEU A 250 11.66 -15.13 25.14
CA LEU A 250 10.30 -15.39 24.69
C LEU A 250 10.22 -16.72 23.95
N SER A 251 9.13 -17.46 24.14
CA SER A 251 8.80 -18.63 23.32
C SER A 251 7.77 -18.22 22.28
N ILE A 252 8.17 -18.27 21.01
CA ILE A 252 7.38 -17.81 19.86
C ILE A 252 7.13 -18.99 18.94
N ARG A 253 5.88 -19.21 18.55
CA ARG A 253 5.51 -20.22 17.55
C ARG A 253 5.68 -19.62 16.15
N VAL A 254 6.70 -20.05 15.42
CA VAL A 254 6.87 -19.64 14.02
C VAL A 254 6.12 -20.65 13.13
N PRO A 255 5.22 -20.23 12.23
CA PRO A 255 4.58 -21.16 11.30
C PRO A 255 5.63 -21.82 10.41
N ASN A 256 5.55 -23.14 10.26
CA ASN A 256 6.52 -23.88 9.47
C ASN A 256 6.11 -23.85 7.99
N LEU A 257 6.65 -22.91 7.24
CA LEU A 257 6.27 -22.71 5.84
C LEU A 257 7.07 -23.60 4.87
N ASN A 258 8.09 -24.33 5.35
CA ASN A 258 9.01 -25.13 4.55
C ASN A 258 8.50 -26.52 4.15
N THR A 259 7.52 -27.06 4.87
CA THR A 259 7.15 -28.49 4.76
C THR A 259 5.99 -28.75 3.82
N GLY A 260 5.28 -27.72 3.37
CA GLY A 260 4.02 -27.86 2.63
C GLY A 260 2.85 -28.40 3.48
N LYS A 261 3.06 -28.66 4.78
CA LYS A 261 2.03 -29.15 5.69
C LYS A 261 1.03 -28.05 6.07
N ASP A 262 -0.02 -28.45 6.76
CA ASP A 262 -1.03 -27.55 7.31
C ASP A 262 -0.39 -26.57 8.32
N ILE A 263 -0.44 -25.28 7.97
CA ILE A 263 0.15 -24.17 8.72
C ILE A 263 -0.50 -24.04 10.11
N CYS A 264 -1.72 -24.54 10.31
CA CYS A 264 -2.41 -24.50 11.60
C CYS A 264 -1.90 -25.53 12.61
N ARG A 265 -1.17 -26.55 12.13
CA ARG A 265 -0.70 -27.68 12.94
C ARG A 265 0.83 -27.80 12.94
N ASP A 266 1.51 -27.18 11.99
CA ASP A 266 2.96 -27.25 11.82
C ASP A 266 3.61 -25.92 12.22
N ASN A 267 4.23 -25.91 13.39
CA ASN A 267 5.02 -24.79 13.88
C ASN A 267 6.35 -25.21 14.46
N ILE A 268 7.27 -24.26 14.42
CA ILE A 268 8.59 -24.36 14.99
C ILE A 268 8.60 -23.50 16.24
N PRO A 269 8.73 -24.09 17.44
CA PRO A 269 8.88 -23.33 18.67
C PRO A 269 10.27 -22.68 18.70
N VAL A 270 10.32 -21.36 18.54
CA VAL A 270 11.54 -20.56 18.59
C VAL A 270 11.69 -19.97 19.99
N ARG A 271 12.92 -20.02 20.51
CA ARG A 271 13.32 -19.27 21.70
C ARG A 271 14.02 -18.00 21.24
N GLY A 272 13.37 -16.86 21.40
CA GLY A 272 13.91 -15.56 21.03
C GLY A 272 14.31 -14.75 22.25
N VAL A 273 15.45 -14.07 22.22
CA VAL A 273 15.86 -13.18 23.30
C VAL A 273 15.66 -11.74 22.88
N VAL A 274 15.08 -10.91 23.76
CA VAL A 274 14.91 -9.48 23.51
C VAL A 274 16.28 -8.80 23.46
N ARG A 275 16.61 -8.20 22.31
CA ARG A 275 17.90 -7.56 22.03
C ARG A 275 17.84 -6.04 22.01
N ALA A 276 16.68 -5.47 21.72
CA ALA A 276 16.46 -4.03 21.78
C ALA A 276 14.97 -3.72 21.99
N ILE A 277 14.70 -2.54 22.55
CA ILE A 277 13.36 -2.05 22.84
C ILE A 277 13.26 -0.59 22.40
N SER A 278 12.14 -0.22 21.81
CA SER A 278 11.74 1.18 21.61
C SER A 278 10.34 1.43 22.18
N ALA A 279 9.80 2.64 21.98
CA ALA A 279 8.43 2.94 22.41
C ALA A 279 7.38 2.14 21.61
N ARG A 280 7.72 1.64 20.42
CA ARG A 280 6.80 0.94 19.51
C ARG A 280 7.22 -0.47 19.10
N ALA A 281 8.43 -0.92 19.45
CA ALA A 281 8.92 -2.25 19.06
C ALA A 281 9.68 -2.98 20.17
N THR A 282 9.56 -4.30 20.12
CA THR A 282 10.39 -5.26 20.85
C THR A 282 11.18 -6.07 19.80
N ILE A 283 12.49 -5.84 19.72
CA ILE A 283 13.36 -6.55 18.78
C ILE A 283 13.85 -7.84 19.44
N VAL A 284 13.52 -8.98 18.82
CA VAL A 284 13.80 -10.30 19.34
C VAL A 284 14.71 -11.03 18.37
N ALA A 285 15.79 -11.63 18.86
CA ALA A 285 16.67 -12.48 18.06
C ALA A 285 16.59 -13.92 18.55
N ASP A 286 16.37 -14.84 17.62
CA ASP A 286 16.44 -16.28 17.88
C ASP A 286 17.78 -16.67 18.51
N VAL A 287 17.76 -17.50 19.54
CA VAL A 287 18.98 -18.03 20.18
C VAL A 287 19.84 -18.86 19.23
N ASN A 288 19.24 -19.39 18.16
CA ASN A 288 19.92 -20.17 17.14
C ASN A 288 20.43 -19.30 15.97
N ALA A 289 20.31 -17.97 16.06
CA ALA A 289 20.88 -17.07 15.06
C ALA A 289 22.40 -17.33 14.94
N PRO A 290 22.94 -17.40 13.71
CA PRO A 290 24.34 -17.77 13.50
C PRO A 290 25.29 -16.68 14.01
N ALA A 291 26.50 -17.09 14.37
CA ALA A 291 27.53 -16.19 14.89
C ALA A 291 27.96 -15.14 13.85
N GLY A 292 28.41 -13.98 14.33
CA GLY A 292 28.83 -12.86 13.48
C GLY A 292 27.67 -12.00 12.94
N GLY A 293 26.44 -12.23 13.41
CA GLY A 293 25.27 -11.43 13.09
C GLY A 293 25.25 -10.05 13.77
N PHE A 294 24.05 -9.50 13.95
CA PHE A 294 23.86 -8.17 14.52
C PHE A 294 24.43 -8.01 15.93
N THR A 295 25.04 -6.84 16.15
CA THR A 295 25.48 -6.35 17.45
C THR A 295 24.33 -5.64 18.17
N ALA A 296 24.53 -5.30 19.45
CA ALA A 296 23.56 -4.48 20.19
C ALA A 296 23.29 -3.13 19.50
N THR A 297 24.31 -2.52 18.89
CA THR A 297 24.17 -1.27 18.12
C THR A 297 23.24 -1.46 16.92
N ASP A 298 23.36 -2.57 16.21
CA ASP A 298 22.50 -2.86 15.04
C ASP A 298 21.05 -3.07 15.45
N TYR A 299 20.80 -3.82 16.53
CA TYR A 299 19.45 -4.03 17.06
C TYR A 299 18.82 -2.72 17.56
N ASN A 300 19.59 -1.87 18.23
CA ASN A 300 19.11 -0.55 18.67
C ASN A 300 18.81 0.36 17.48
N ALA A 301 19.65 0.34 16.44
CA ALA A 301 19.40 1.08 15.21
C ALA A 301 18.11 0.61 14.51
N LEU A 302 17.86 -0.71 14.47
CA LEU A 302 16.63 -1.28 13.94
C LEU A 302 15.40 -0.84 14.75
N ALA A 303 15.48 -0.88 16.09
CA ALA A 303 14.40 -0.45 16.98
C ALA A 303 14.08 1.04 16.80
N ALA A 304 15.11 1.88 16.67
CA ALA A 304 14.98 3.33 16.45
C ALA A 304 14.40 3.65 15.06
N GLU A 305 14.85 2.94 14.03
CA GLU A 305 14.34 3.07 12.66
C GLU A 305 12.86 2.71 12.56
N PHE A 306 12.44 1.59 13.17
CA PHE A 306 11.03 1.25 13.21
C PHE A 306 10.21 2.32 13.95
N ASN A 307 10.69 2.79 15.10
CA ASN A 307 10.00 3.78 15.92
C ASN A 307 9.86 5.16 15.26
N ASN A 308 10.93 5.63 14.61
CA ASN A 308 11.05 7.02 14.15
C ASN A 308 10.69 7.20 12.68
N LEU A 309 10.76 6.15 11.87
CA LEU A 309 10.51 6.21 10.43
C LEU A 309 9.34 5.31 10.02
N ILE A 310 9.47 3.99 10.18
CA ILE A 310 8.50 3.04 9.60
C ILE A 310 7.12 3.19 10.26
N PHE A 311 7.09 3.16 11.60
CA PHE A 311 5.85 3.26 12.36
C PHE A 311 5.03 4.53 12.03
N PRO A 312 5.58 5.75 12.14
CA PRO A 312 4.81 6.97 11.85
C PRO A 312 4.41 7.09 10.37
N VAL A 313 5.25 6.63 9.43
CA VAL A 313 4.91 6.67 8.00
C VAL A 313 3.75 5.72 7.70
N ASP A 314 3.86 4.44 8.06
CA ASP A 314 2.83 3.46 7.71
C ASP A 314 1.51 3.75 8.43
N THR A 315 1.56 4.18 9.70
CA THR A 315 0.33 4.52 10.43
C THR A 315 -0.37 5.76 9.92
N ALA A 316 0.37 6.72 9.34
CA ALA A 316 -0.23 7.88 8.68
C ALA A 316 -0.99 7.51 7.40
N TRP A 317 -0.57 6.47 6.69
CA TRP A 317 -1.16 6.05 5.42
C TRP A 317 -2.22 4.95 5.55
N PHE A 318 -1.96 3.96 6.40
CA PHE A 318 -2.78 2.75 6.53
C PHE A 318 -3.65 2.73 7.80
N GLY A 319 -3.39 3.62 8.75
CA GLY A 319 -4.08 3.71 10.04
C GLY A 319 -3.30 3.05 11.17
N ALA A 320 -3.88 3.04 12.38
CA ALA A 320 -3.21 2.46 13.54
C ALA A 320 -3.27 0.91 13.51
N PRO A 321 -2.20 0.21 13.93
CA PRO A 321 -2.25 -1.22 14.19
C PRO A 321 -3.06 -1.52 15.44
N THR A 322 -3.32 -2.81 15.62
CA THR A 322 -3.96 -3.39 16.78
C THR A 322 -2.98 -3.50 17.96
N ASP A 323 -3.50 -3.86 19.14
CA ASP A 323 -2.74 -4.13 20.35
C ASP A 323 -3.35 -5.33 21.09
N ILE A 324 -3.19 -6.54 20.52
CA ILE A 324 -3.86 -7.76 20.96
C ILE A 324 -3.38 -8.19 22.35
N ASN A 325 -2.08 -8.09 22.60
CA ASN A 325 -1.44 -8.46 23.86
C ASN A 325 -1.33 -7.28 24.85
N THR A 326 -1.73 -6.06 24.45
CA THR A 326 -1.83 -4.86 25.29
C THR A 326 -0.49 -4.35 25.84
N ASP A 327 0.62 -4.72 25.22
CA ASP A 327 1.98 -4.32 25.62
C ASP A 327 2.43 -3.00 24.97
N GLY A 328 1.65 -2.48 24.01
CA GLY A 328 1.91 -1.23 23.30
C GLY A 328 3.07 -1.29 22.30
N ARG A 329 3.59 -2.48 21.97
CA ARG A 329 4.74 -2.70 21.09
C ARG A 329 4.46 -3.77 20.03
N ILE A 330 5.22 -3.72 18.95
CA ILE A 330 5.21 -4.75 17.92
C ILE A 330 6.48 -5.58 18.06
N THR A 331 6.33 -6.90 18.10
CA THR A 331 7.44 -7.83 18.17
C THR A 331 8.02 -8.05 16.77
N ILE A 332 9.32 -7.81 16.62
CA ILE A 332 10.07 -8.07 15.39
C ILE A 332 11.03 -9.22 15.67
N LEU A 333 10.71 -10.42 15.20
CA LEU A 333 11.54 -11.60 15.41
C LEU A 333 12.49 -11.82 14.25
N LEU A 334 13.80 -11.72 14.51
CA LEU A 334 14.86 -12.14 13.61
C LEU A 334 15.18 -13.61 13.86
N THR A 335 14.89 -14.48 12.90
CA THR A 335 15.08 -15.93 13.06
C THR A 335 15.65 -16.61 11.81
N PRO A 336 16.60 -17.56 11.98
CA PRO A 336 17.07 -18.42 10.89
C PRO A 336 15.96 -19.23 10.21
N GLU A 337 14.80 -19.41 10.85
CA GLU A 337 13.68 -20.09 10.20
C GLU A 337 13.22 -19.35 8.94
N VAL A 338 13.37 -18.02 8.88
CA VAL A 338 13.13 -17.24 7.65
C VAL A 338 14.24 -17.51 6.62
N ASN A 339 15.51 -17.61 7.03
CA ASN A 339 16.64 -17.92 6.13
C ASN A 339 16.43 -19.24 5.38
N LYS A 340 15.87 -20.24 6.08
CA LYS A 340 15.59 -21.58 5.54
C LYS A 340 14.44 -21.61 4.53
N LEU A 341 13.61 -20.56 4.45
CA LEU A 341 12.51 -20.46 3.46
C LEU A 341 13.02 -20.40 2.03
N THR A 342 14.25 -19.96 1.85
CA THR A 342 14.88 -19.83 0.55
C THR A 342 15.92 -20.93 0.39
N PRO A 343 15.89 -21.72 -0.69
CA PRO A 343 16.93 -22.71 -0.97
C PRO A 343 18.31 -22.07 -1.24
N PRO A 344 19.41 -22.79 -0.95
CA PRO A 344 20.75 -22.39 -1.36
C PRO A 344 20.85 -22.14 -2.88
N ASN A 345 21.63 -21.12 -3.24
CA ASN A 345 21.88 -20.65 -4.61
C ASN A 345 20.68 -20.04 -5.35
N SER A 346 19.59 -19.70 -4.64
CA SER A 346 18.52 -18.88 -5.23
C SER A 346 18.99 -17.45 -5.52
N ALA A 347 18.52 -16.91 -6.64
CA ALA A 347 18.67 -15.52 -7.07
C ALA A 347 17.88 -14.55 -6.19
N GLY A 348 16.68 -14.96 -5.75
CA GLY A 348 15.82 -14.23 -4.81
C GLY A 348 15.89 -14.78 -3.38
N PHE A 349 15.24 -14.10 -2.43
CA PHE A 349 15.04 -14.62 -1.08
C PHE A 349 13.82 -14.07 -0.37
N THR A 350 13.27 -14.86 0.54
CA THR A 350 12.28 -14.42 1.52
C THR A 350 12.99 -13.67 2.63
N ALA A 351 12.75 -12.36 2.69
CA ALA A 351 13.35 -11.49 3.71
C ALA A 351 12.50 -11.41 5.00
N GLY A 352 11.22 -11.77 4.92
CA GLY A 352 10.30 -11.75 6.05
C GLY A 352 8.89 -12.18 5.64
N PHE A 353 8.01 -12.29 6.64
CA PHE A 353 6.58 -12.48 6.45
C PHE A 353 5.79 -12.06 7.69
N PHE A 354 4.54 -11.67 7.47
CA PHE A 354 3.51 -11.50 8.49
C PHE A 354 2.49 -12.64 8.41
N PHE A 355 2.09 -13.15 9.59
CA PHE A 355 1.12 -14.22 9.71
C PHE A 355 -0.15 -13.76 10.45
N GLY A 356 -1.25 -13.58 9.72
CA GLY A 356 -2.47 -12.97 10.26
C GLY A 356 -3.15 -13.73 11.41
N SER A 357 -2.80 -14.99 11.65
CA SER A 357 -3.34 -15.77 12.77
C SER A 357 -2.91 -15.22 14.12
N ASP A 358 -1.73 -14.59 14.19
CA ASP A 358 -1.16 -14.07 15.44
C ASP A 358 -1.97 -12.92 16.02
N LEU A 359 -2.78 -12.21 15.19
CA LEU A 359 -3.69 -11.15 15.62
C LEU A 359 -5.06 -11.66 16.13
N ILE A 360 -5.22 -12.97 16.31
CA ILE A 360 -6.47 -13.57 16.76
C ILE A 360 -6.20 -14.28 18.09
N LYS A 361 -6.96 -13.93 19.12
CA LYS A 361 -6.84 -14.59 20.42
C LYS A 361 -7.32 -16.02 20.32
N LYS A 362 -6.70 -16.90 21.08
CA LYS A 362 -7.11 -18.31 21.21
C LYS A 362 -8.57 -18.44 21.61
N SER A 363 -9.09 -17.51 22.42
CA SER A 363 -10.49 -17.47 22.85
C SER A 363 -11.49 -17.12 21.73
N GLU A 364 -11.02 -16.53 20.63
CA GLU A 364 -11.87 -16.04 19.53
C GLU A 364 -12.02 -17.05 18.40
N TYR A 365 -11.19 -18.08 18.40
CA TYR A 365 -11.39 -19.24 17.54
C TYR A 365 -12.54 -20.10 18.05
N PRO A 366 -13.37 -20.66 17.13
CA PRO A 366 -14.19 -21.81 17.45
C PRO A 366 -13.31 -22.92 18.04
N VAL A 367 -13.80 -23.62 19.06
CA VAL A 367 -13.04 -24.70 19.72
C VAL A 367 -12.63 -25.83 18.75
N THR A 368 -13.35 -25.98 17.64
CA THR A 368 -13.09 -26.94 16.57
C THR A 368 -12.10 -26.44 15.52
N ASN A 369 -11.71 -25.16 15.56
CA ASN A 369 -10.75 -24.62 14.61
C ASN A 369 -9.32 -24.93 15.04
N GLU A 370 -8.58 -25.57 14.17
CA GLU A 370 -7.27 -26.15 14.47
C GLU A 370 -6.17 -25.10 14.58
N CYS A 371 -6.35 -23.95 13.92
CA CYS A 371 -5.43 -22.81 13.98
C CYS A 371 -5.44 -22.10 15.34
N ARG A 372 -6.39 -22.45 16.21
CA ARG A 372 -6.52 -21.94 17.58
C ARG A 372 -5.25 -22.12 18.42
N ASN A 373 -4.45 -23.15 18.15
CA ASN A 373 -3.22 -23.41 18.89
C ASN A 373 -1.97 -22.84 18.23
N GLN A 374 -2.11 -22.27 17.03
CA GLN A 374 -1.00 -21.71 16.25
C GLN A 374 -0.70 -20.26 16.65
N THR A 375 -1.73 -19.45 16.87
CA THR A 375 -1.62 -18.01 17.18
C THR A 375 -0.66 -17.72 18.34
N ASN A 376 0.14 -16.67 18.23
CA ASN A 376 0.92 -16.09 19.33
C ASN A 376 0.16 -15.02 20.13
N GLU A 377 -1.06 -14.67 19.72
CA GLU A 377 -1.92 -13.67 20.37
C GLU A 377 -1.21 -12.32 20.60
N GLN A 378 -0.48 -11.83 19.60
CA GLN A 378 0.28 -10.58 19.65
C GLN A 378 0.58 -10.03 18.25
N GLU A 379 0.93 -8.75 18.20
CA GLU A 379 1.51 -8.10 17.05
C GLU A 379 2.95 -8.59 16.81
N ILE A 380 3.12 -9.53 15.89
CA ILE A 380 4.43 -10.05 15.51
C ILE A 380 4.56 -10.22 13.99
N PHE A 381 5.76 -9.94 13.47
CA PHE A 381 6.19 -10.41 12.15
C PHE A 381 7.63 -10.94 12.21
N TYR A 382 7.97 -11.73 11.20
CA TYR A 382 9.16 -12.58 11.18
C TYR A 382 10.09 -12.07 10.08
N ILE A 383 11.34 -11.80 10.44
CA ILE A 383 12.35 -11.24 9.54
C ILE A 383 13.57 -12.18 9.51
N LEU A 384 14.24 -12.19 8.36
CA LEU A 384 15.50 -12.89 8.15
C LEU A 384 16.56 -12.47 9.17
N ALA A 385 17.27 -13.46 9.73
CA ALA A 385 18.44 -13.22 10.57
C ALA A 385 19.71 -13.03 9.71
N PRO A 386 20.66 -12.16 10.10
CA PRO A 386 21.98 -12.12 9.50
C PRO A 386 22.66 -13.50 9.59
N ASP A 387 23.23 -13.95 8.48
CA ASP A 387 23.94 -15.22 8.34
C ASP A 387 25.21 -15.00 7.50
N PRO A 388 26.23 -14.34 8.06
CA PRO A 388 27.43 -13.94 7.31
C PRO A 388 28.27 -15.13 6.84
N ASN A 389 28.05 -16.32 7.42
CA ASN A 389 28.77 -17.54 7.06
C ASN A 389 27.97 -18.45 6.12
N GLY A 390 26.73 -18.09 5.78
CA GLY A 390 25.86 -18.91 4.93
C GLY A 390 25.55 -20.28 5.54
N THR A 391 25.30 -20.32 6.85
CA THR A 391 25.03 -21.53 7.62
C THR A 391 23.72 -22.21 7.20
N PHE A 392 22.70 -21.41 6.91
CA PHE A 392 21.35 -21.90 6.60
C PHE A 392 21.00 -21.75 5.12
N ASN A 393 21.60 -20.77 4.43
CA ASN A 393 21.37 -20.47 3.03
C ASN A 393 22.56 -19.64 2.48
N ASN A 394 22.40 -18.93 1.36
CA ASN A 394 23.33 -17.95 0.83
C ASN A 394 23.79 -16.99 1.92
N VAL A 395 25.04 -16.53 1.82
CA VAL A 395 25.63 -15.55 2.74
C VAL A 395 24.75 -14.31 2.81
N ARG A 396 24.32 -13.96 4.02
CA ARG A 396 23.56 -12.74 4.32
C ARG A 396 24.34 -11.93 5.36
N THR A 397 25.18 -11.02 4.87
CA THR A 397 25.93 -10.11 5.73
C THR A 397 24.99 -9.21 6.53
N THR A 398 25.47 -8.67 7.64
CA THR A 398 24.72 -7.68 8.43
C THR A 398 24.29 -6.48 7.57
N VAL A 399 25.15 -6.00 6.67
CA VAL A 399 24.84 -4.89 5.75
C VAL A 399 23.69 -5.25 4.81
N THR A 400 23.77 -6.42 4.16
CA THR A 400 22.72 -6.90 3.26
C THR A 400 21.38 -7.02 3.97
N VAL A 401 21.37 -7.56 5.20
CA VAL A 401 20.14 -7.68 5.99
C VAL A 401 19.62 -6.31 6.41
N ARG A 402 20.47 -5.36 6.86
CA ARG A 402 20.00 -4.00 7.22
C ARG A 402 19.41 -3.25 6.03
N GLN A 403 20.03 -3.35 4.86
CA GLN A 403 19.54 -2.69 3.64
C GLN A 403 18.24 -3.33 3.14
N GLY A 404 18.21 -4.66 3.00
CA GLY A 404 17.07 -5.38 2.42
C GLY A 404 15.84 -5.46 3.33
N THR A 405 16.00 -5.42 4.67
CA THR A 405 14.86 -5.62 5.58
C THR A 405 14.10 -4.35 5.92
N ARG A 406 14.60 -3.14 5.64
CA ARG A 406 13.84 -1.90 5.91
C ARG A 406 12.50 -1.89 5.19
N GLY A 407 12.51 -2.08 3.87
CA GLY A 407 11.30 -2.12 3.05
C GLY A 407 10.38 -3.28 3.42
N VAL A 408 10.98 -4.42 3.79
CA VAL A 408 10.25 -5.62 4.22
C VAL A 408 9.52 -5.38 5.53
N ILE A 409 10.16 -4.75 6.51
CA ILE A 409 9.51 -4.43 7.79
C ILE A 409 8.33 -3.49 7.59
N ALA A 410 8.46 -2.47 6.74
CA ALA A 410 7.33 -1.60 6.39
C ALA A 410 6.21 -2.38 5.67
N HIS A 411 6.58 -3.25 4.72
CA HIS A 411 5.64 -4.11 4.01
C HIS A 411 4.86 -5.06 4.95
N GLU A 412 5.56 -5.78 5.83
CA GLU A 412 4.92 -6.68 6.79
C GLU A 412 4.09 -5.93 7.84
N PHE A 413 4.53 -4.73 8.22
CA PHE A 413 3.76 -3.87 9.11
C PHE A 413 2.48 -3.36 8.44
N GLN A 414 2.51 -3.02 7.14
CA GLN A 414 1.31 -2.73 6.37
C GLN A 414 0.34 -3.92 6.36
N HIS A 415 0.82 -5.16 6.19
CA HIS A 415 -0.03 -6.35 6.28
C HIS A 415 -0.71 -6.45 7.64
N MET A 416 0.04 -6.25 8.72
CA MET A 416 -0.46 -6.26 10.08
C MET A 416 -1.57 -5.22 10.29
N ILE A 417 -1.34 -3.96 9.90
CA ILE A 417 -2.35 -2.89 10.00
C ILE A 417 -3.62 -3.28 9.23
N ASN A 418 -3.49 -3.70 7.97
CA ASN A 418 -4.63 -4.03 7.13
C ASN A 418 -5.44 -5.22 7.66
N GLN A 419 -4.76 -6.25 8.16
CA GLN A 419 -5.41 -7.42 8.76
C GLN A 419 -6.11 -7.05 10.07
N GLY A 420 -5.43 -6.26 10.92
CA GLY A 420 -6.00 -5.70 12.14
C GLY A 420 -7.28 -4.93 11.85
N CYS A 421 -7.27 -4.08 10.82
CA CYS A 421 -8.43 -3.34 10.35
C CYS A 421 -9.60 -4.20 9.91
N ALA A 422 -9.34 -5.26 9.13
CA ALA A 422 -10.35 -6.23 8.71
C ALA A 422 -11.00 -6.96 9.90
N SER A 423 -10.28 -7.05 11.02
CA SER A 423 -10.74 -7.69 12.24
C SER A 423 -11.52 -6.77 13.21
N THR A 424 -11.71 -5.50 12.84
CA THR A 424 -12.47 -4.50 13.62
C THR A 424 -13.79 -4.13 12.94
N THR A 425 -14.80 -3.67 13.71
CA THR A 425 -16.08 -3.15 13.17
C THR A 425 -15.98 -1.70 12.68
N ARG A 426 -14.89 -0.99 13.00
CA ARG A 426 -14.64 0.39 12.54
C ARG A 426 -13.87 0.36 11.22
N ARG A 427 -14.26 1.21 10.26
CA ARG A 427 -13.40 1.47 9.10
C ARG A 427 -12.13 2.18 9.60
N CYS A 428 -10.98 1.52 9.55
CA CYS A 428 -9.68 2.13 9.86
C CYS A 428 -9.36 3.37 9.02
N TRP A 429 -9.98 3.50 7.86
CA TRP A 429 -9.88 4.66 6.99
C TRP A 429 -10.69 5.84 7.57
N ARG A 430 -10.24 6.44 8.67
CA ARG A 430 -10.70 7.75 9.14
C ARG A 430 -9.53 8.73 9.14
N SER A 431 -9.77 9.87 8.49
CA SER A 431 -8.85 10.99 8.21
C SER A 431 -7.57 10.64 7.46
N ARG A 432 -7.66 10.67 6.13
CA ARG A 432 -6.51 10.93 5.26
C ARG A 432 -5.94 12.32 5.57
N PRO A 433 -4.63 12.55 5.44
CA PRO A 433 -4.11 13.90 5.25
C PRO A 433 -4.91 14.57 4.12
N SER A 434 -5.32 15.81 4.32
CA SER A 434 -5.99 16.61 3.30
C SER A 434 -5.13 16.60 2.03
N GLY A 435 -5.54 15.84 1.00
CA GLY A 435 -4.79 15.71 -0.25
C GLY A 435 -4.90 14.37 -0.99
N SER A 436 -5.23 13.25 -0.34
CA SER A 436 -5.35 11.96 -1.05
C SER A 436 -6.80 11.63 -1.47
N THR A 437 -7.07 11.56 -2.77
CA THR A 437 -8.39 11.24 -3.36
C THR A 437 -8.66 9.74 -3.48
N ARG A 438 -9.95 9.37 -3.54
CA ARG A 438 -10.47 7.98 -3.54
C ARG A 438 -10.10 7.25 -4.84
N ALA A 439 -8.91 6.67 -4.94
CA ALA A 439 -8.52 5.85 -6.09
C ALA A 439 -9.21 4.45 -6.12
N CYS A 440 -9.71 3.95 -4.99
CA CYS A 440 -10.15 2.54 -4.88
C CYS A 440 -11.61 2.26 -5.34
N ARG A 441 -12.25 3.11 -6.16
CA ARG A 441 -13.66 2.89 -6.63
C ARG A 441 -13.88 2.81 -8.14
N THR A 442 -12.92 3.06 -9.02
CA THR A 442 -13.14 3.08 -10.48
C THR A 442 -12.33 2.04 -11.27
N TRP A 443 -11.59 1.14 -10.62
CA TRP A 443 -10.90 0.06 -11.34
C TRP A 443 -11.87 -1.08 -11.74
N PRO A 444 -11.82 -1.60 -12.98
CA PRO A 444 -12.59 -2.76 -13.39
C PRO A 444 -12.27 -3.94 -12.47
N ARG A 445 -13.30 -4.63 -12.00
CA ARG A 445 -13.15 -5.86 -11.20
C ARG A 445 -12.37 -6.91 -12.02
N LYS A 446 -11.07 -7.08 -11.75
CA LYS A 446 -10.38 -8.34 -12.05
C LYS A 446 -10.91 -9.42 -11.11
N ARG A 447 -11.10 -10.64 -11.62
CA ARG A 447 -11.60 -11.81 -10.89
C ARG A 447 -10.72 -12.26 -9.70
N SER A 448 -9.63 -11.56 -9.39
CA SER A 448 -8.70 -11.85 -8.29
C SER A 448 -8.82 -10.95 -7.05
N GLY A 449 -9.77 -10.00 -6.98
CA GLY A 449 -10.22 -9.43 -5.70
C GLY A 449 -9.26 -8.54 -4.89
N GLU A 450 -8.07 -8.22 -5.38
CA GLU A 450 -7.16 -7.27 -4.71
C GLU A 450 -7.62 -5.83 -4.90
N ARG A 451 -7.65 -5.05 -3.81
CA ARG A 451 -7.87 -3.61 -3.82
C ARG A 451 -6.67 -2.92 -3.17
N CYS A 452 -6.17 -1.91 -3.85
CA CYS A 452 -5.11 -1.00 -3.40
C CYS A 452 -3.76 -1.71 -3.16
N ALA A 453 -3.18 -2.24 -4.25
CA ALA A 453 -1.76 -2.49 -4.39
C ALA A 453 -1.22 -1.52 -5.45
N VAL A 454 -0.20 -0.73 -5.10
CA VAL A 454 0.96 -0.31 -5.92
C VAL A 454 1.69 0.79 -5.14
N LEU A 455 2.81 0.43 -4.52
CA LEU A 455 4.11 1.14 -4.50
C LEU A 455 5.05 0.33 -3.58
N ALA A 456 5.35 -0.91 -3.97
CA ALA A 456 6.44 -1.71 -3.42
C ALA A 456 6.66 -2.93 -4.33
N THR A 457 6.98 -2.71 -5.59
CA THR A 457 7.55 -3.76 -6.46
C THR A 457 8.71 -3.15 -7.22
N SER A 458 9.81 -3.01 -6.51
CA SER A 458 11.16 -3.22 -7.03
C SER A 458 12.03 -3.47 -5.80
N SER A 459 12.01 -4.71 -5.32
CA SER A 459 13.23 -5.33 -4.83
C SER A 459 14.28 -5.20 -5.94
N ASP A 460 15.49 -4.80 -5.57
CA ASP A 460 16.65 -4.62 -6.46
C ASP A 460 16.77 -5.69 -7.57
#